data_AF-A0A2P6Q107-F1
#
_entry.id   AF-A0A2P6Q107-F1
#
_cell.length_a   1.000
_cell.length_b   1.000
_cell.length_c   1.000
_cell.angle_alpha   90.00
_cell.angle_beta   90.00
_cell.angle_gamma   90.00
#
_symmetry.space_group_name_H-M   'P 1'
#
loop_
_entity.id
_entity.type
_entity.pdbx_description
1 polymer ?
#
loop_
_entity_poly.entity_id
_entity_poly.type
_entity_poly.pdbx_seq_one_letter_code
_entity_poly.pdbx_strand_id
1 'polypeptide(L)'
;MFALDMECGYFLTDIQKDARFSKTNSVSDLCRRLVETRKSAFFPMIYRLICLILTLPVSTATTERTFSSMNIIKSRLRNKMEDDFLDDLMVLYIEKEFADRIDNDSVISEFEVSGPRRVRFS
;
A
#
# COMPACT_ATOMS: atom_id res chain seq x y z
N MET A 1 11.90 12.99 -18.54
CA MET A 1 10.89 14.03 -18.85
C MET A 1 10.50 13.99 -20.33
N PHE A 2 11.45 14.08 -21.27
CA PHE A 2 11.19 14.08 -22.73
C PHE A 2 10.33 12.93 -23.29
N ALA A 3 10.47 11.70 -22.77
CA ALA A 3 9.69 10.56 -23.26
C ALA A 3 8.20 10.66 -22.92
N LEU A 4 7.87 11.18 -21.73
CA LEU A 4 6.48 11.40 -21.31
C LEU A 4 5.85 12.52 -22.12
N ASP A 5 6.58 13.61 -22.36
CA ASP A 5 6.07 14.75 -23.14
C ASP A 5 5.76 14.34 -24.59
N MET A 6 6.62 13.50 -25.19
CA MET A 6 6.35 12.92 -26.51
C MET A 6 5.12 11.99 -26.49
N GLU A 7 5.05 11.03 -25.55
CA GLU A 7 3.88 10.16 -25.43
C GLU A 7 2.59 10.96 -25.21
N CYS A 8 2.60 12.00 -24.36
CA CYS A 8 1.47 12.88 -24.11
C CYS A 8 0.94 13.54 -25.39
N GLY A 9 1.83 14.07 -26.24
CA GLY A 9 1.43 14.73 -27.48
C GLY A 9 0.71 13.78 -28.44
N TYR A 10 1.22 12.55 -28.60
CA TYR A 10 0.57 11.54 -29.43
C TYR A 10 -0.70 10.97 -28.78
N PHE A 11 -0.69 10.77 -27.47
CA PHE A 11 -1.82 10.23 -26.71
C PHE A 11 -3.06 11.11 -26.81
N LEU A 12 -2.92 12.43 -26.62
CA LEU A 12 -4.06 13.36 -26.69
C LEU A 12 -4.71 13.37 -28.07
N THR A 13 -3.88 13.41 -29.13
CA THR A 13 -4.41 13.42 -30.50
C THR A 13 -5.03 12.09 -30.91
N ASP A 14 -4.53 10.97 -30.40
CA ASP A 14 -5.06 9.63 -30.65
C ASP A 14 -6.38 9.37 -29.89
N ILE A 15 -6.45 9.74 -28.60
CA ILE A 15 -7.67 9.58 -27.79
C ILE A 15 -8.80 10.46 -28.29
N GLN A 16 -8.53 11.72 -28.67
CA GLN A 16 -9.56 12.63 -29.16
C GLN A 16 -10.19 12.14 -30.48
N LYS A 17 -9.43 11.42 -31.31
CA LYS A 17 -9.92 10.86 -32.56
C LYS A 17 -10.69 9.55 -32.37
N ASP A 18 -10.43 8.83 -31.28
CA ASP A 18 -11.03 7.52 -31.03
C ASP A 18 -12.37 7.66 -30.28
N ALA A 19 -13.47 7.47 -31.01
CA ALA A 19 -14.83 7.52 -30.48
C ALA A 19 -15.09 6.60 -29.27
N ARG A 20 -14.26 5.58 -29.04
CA ARG A 20 -14.38 4.69 -27.86
C ARG A 20 -14.05 5.40 -26.55
N PHE A 21 -13.30 6.50 -26.62
CA PHE A 21 -12.94 7.33 -25.47
C PHE A 21 -13.91 8.51 -25.27
N SER A 22 -14.81 8.79 -26.23
CA SER A 22 -15.81 9.87 -26.09
C SER A 22 -16.75 9.73 -24.88
N LYS A 23 -16.84 8.51 -24.31
CA LYS A 23 -17.70 8.16 -23.16
C LYS A 23 -16.94 7.97 -21.84
N THR A 24 -15.66 8.31 -21.76
CA THR A 24 -14.90 8.17 -20.50
C THR A 24 -15.20 9.32 -19.55
N ASN A 25 -15.82 9.01 -18.41
CA ASN A 25 -16.18 10.01 -17.38
C ASN A 25 -15.28 9.95 -16.15
N SER A 26 -14.45 8.92 -16.02
CA SER A 26 -13.55 8.71 -14.90
C SER A 26 -12.16 8.24 -15.35
N VAL A 27 -11.16 8.44 -14.49
CA VAL A 27 -9.80 7.92 -14.69
C VAL A 27 -9.79 6.40 -14.75
N SER A 28 -10.66 5.74 -13.98
CA SER A 28 -10.85 4.28 -14.00
C SER A 28 -11.40 3.80 -15.35
N ASP A 29 -12.38 4.52 -15.92
CA ASP A 29 -12.92 4.21 -17.26
C ASP A 29 -11.85 4.42 -18.34
N LEU A 30 -11.07 5.49 -18.23
CA LEU A 30 -9.94 5.73 -19.13
C LEU A 30 -8.93 4.58 -19.08
N CYS A 31 -8.51 4.17 -17.87
CA CYS A 31 -7.59 3.05 -17.66
C CYS A 31 -8.12 1.75 -18.31
N ARG A 32 -9.40 1.43 -18.06
CA ARG A 32 -10.06 0.26 -18.63
C ARG A 32 -10.06 0.30 -20.16
N ARG A 33 -10.43 1.45 -20.75
CA ARG A 33 -10.46 1.61 -22.22
C ARG A 33 -9.07 1.51 -22.85
N LEU A 34 -8.02 1.98 -22.17
CA LEU A 34 -6.65 1.83 -22.64
C LEU A 34 -6.22 0.36 -22.72
N VAL A 35 -6.65 -0.46 -21.76
CA VAL A 35 -6.37 -1.90 -21.77
C VAL A 35 -7.19 -2.60 -22.86
N GLU A 36 -8.49 -2.30 -22.96
CA GLU A 36 -9.39 -2.89 -23.97
C GLU A 36 -8.91 -2.60 -25.40
N THR A 37 -8.39 -1.40 -25.66
CA THR A 37 -7.88 -0.99 -26.98
C THR A 37 -6.42 -1.38 -27.22
N ARG A 38 -5.77 -2.05 -26.25
CA ARG A 38 -4.33 -2.35 -26.23
C ARG A 38 -3.41 -1.12 -26.29
N LYS A 39 -3.97 0.08 -26.16
CA LYS A 39 -3.23 1.35 -26.13
C LYS A 39 -2.33 1.49 -24.90
N SER A 40 -2.57 0.71 -23.84
CA SER A 40 -1.67 0.61 -22.69
C SER A 40 -0.25 0.15 -23.05
N ALA A 41 -0.07 -0.64 -24.12
CA ALA A 41 1.24 -1.06 -24.60
C ALA A 41 1.92 0.01 -25.49
N PHE A 42 1.15 0.87 -26.13
CA PHE A 42 1.64 1.95 -26.99
C PHE A 42 1.99 3.21 -26.20
N PHE A 43 1.35 3.43 -25.06
CA PHE A 43 1.57 4.58 -24.17
C PHE A 43 1.92 4.11 -22.74
N PRO A 44 3.05 3.39 -22.55
CA PRO A 44 3.39 2.77 -21.29
C PRO A 44 3.62 3.78 -20.15
N MET A 45 4.12 4.99 -20.44
CA MET A 45 4.33 5.99 -19.39
C MET A 45 3.02 6.62 -18.93
N ILE A 46 2.11 6.90 -19.87
CA ILE A 46 0.77 7.41 -19.54
C ILE A 46 -0.02 6.37 -18.76
N TYR A 47 0.02 5.11 -19.20
CA TYR A 47 -0.64 4.02 -18.49
C TYR A 47 -0.12 3.88 -17.06
N ARG A 48 1.20 3.90 -16.86
CA ARG A 48 1.81 3.88 -15.52
C ARG A 48 1.37 5.07 -14.66
N LEU A 49 1.32 6.27 -15.23
CA LEU A 49 0.86 7.47 -14.50
C LEU A 49 -0.59 7.32 -14.05
N ILE A 50 -1.47 6.82 -14.91
CA ILE A 50 -2.87 6.56 -14.58
C ILE A 50 -2.97 5.51 -13.47
N CYS A 51 -2.20 4.42 -13.55
CA CYS A 51 -2.15 3.41 -12.48
C CYS A 51 -1.69 4.03 -11.16
N LEU A 52 -0.65 4.87 -11.17
CA LEU A 52 -0.18 5.55 -9.96
C LEU A 52 -1.31 6.40 -9.35
N ILE A 53 -1.98 7.23 -10.15
CA ILE A 53 -3.10 8.06 -9.69
C ILE A 53 -4.23 7.22 -9.09
N LEU A 54 -4.54 6.06 -9.68
CA LEU A 54 -5.57 5.15 -9.17
C LEU A 54 -5.14 4.44 -7.87
N THR A 55 -3.84 4.17 -7.70
CA THR A 55 -3.32 3.52 -6.49
C THR A 55 -3.04 4.50 -5.34
N LEU A 56 -2.83 5.79 -5.65
CA LEU A 56 -2.50 6.81 -4.65
C LEU A 56 -3.52 6.88 -3.50
N PRO A 57 -4.85 6.92 -3.73
CA PRO A 57 -5.83 6.95 -2.64
C PRO A 57 -5.74 5.75 -1.70
N VAL A 58 -5.41 4.58 -2.25
CA VAL A 58 -5.22 3.36 -1.45
C VAL A 58 -3.96 3.49 -0.62
N SER A 59 -2.85 3.92 -1.22
CA SER A 59 -1.59 4.14 -0.50
C SER A 59 -1.73 5.20 0.59
N THR A 60 -2.40 6.33 0.32
CA THR A 60 -2.63 7.39 1.32
C THR A 60 -3.47 6.87 2.49
N ALA A 61 -4.56 6.14 2.19
CA ALA A 61 -5.39 5.54 3.23
C ALA A 61 -4.62 4.50 4.07
N THR A 62 -3.77 3.68 3.44
CA THR A 62 -2.90 2.74 4.15
C THR A 62 -1.92 3.49 5.05
N THR A 63 -1.25 4.53 4.56
CA THR A 63 -0.32 5.31 5.39
C THR A 63 -1.02 6.02 6.54
N GLU A 64 -2.19 6.61 6.32
CA GLU A 64 -2.97 7.23 7.40
C GLU A 64 -3.39 6.21 8.45
N ARG A 65 -3.80 5.01 8.02
CA ARG A 65 -4.14 3.90 8.90
C ARG A 65 -2.93 3.42 9.71
N THR A 66 -1.75 3.29 9.09
CA THR A 66 -0.53 2.88 9.82
C THR A 66 -0.11 3.94 10.83
N PHE A 67 -0.13 5.23 10.47
CA PHE A 67 0.15 6.32 11.43
C PHE A 67 -0.87 6.38 12.57
N SER A 68 -2.15 6.16 12.30
CA SER A 68 -3.19 6.08 13.34
C SER A 68 -2.92 4.91 14.29
N SER A 69 -2.60 3.74 13.75
CA SER A 69 -2.24 2.53 14.51
C SER A 69 -1.03 2.78 15.41
N MET A 70 0.03 3.40 14.86
CA MET A 70 1.23 3.80 15.58
C MET A 70 0.89 4.74 16.74
N ASN A 71 0.03 5.73 16.51
CA ASN A 71 -0.39 6.69 17.53
C ASN A 71 -1.19 5.99 18.65
N ILE A 72 -2.05 5.03 18.32
CA ILE A 72 -2.78 4.21 19.29
C ILE A 72 -1.81 3.40 20.15
N ILE A 73 -0.84 2.71 19.54
CA ILE A 73 0.15 1.90 20.25
C ILE A 73 0.98 2.77 21.20
N LYS A 74 1.57 3.87 20.68
CA LYS A 74 2.39 4.79 21.47
C LYS A 74 1.60 5.47 22.60
N SER A 75 0.36 5.89 22.34
CA SER A 75 -0.49 6.55 23.33
C SER A 75 -0.94 5.61 24.44
N ARG A 76 -1.36 4.39 24.10
CA ARG A 76 -1.77 3.38 25.10
C ARG A 76 -0.62 2.96 26.01
N LEU A 77 0.57 2.78 25.44
CA LEU A 77 1.73 2.31 26.19
C LEU A 77 2.53 3.45 26.84
N ARG A 78 2.23 4.73 26.54
CA ARG A 78 2.84 5.94 27.13
C ARG A 78 4.36 5.87 27.30
N ASN A 79 5.07 5.19 26.41
CA ASN A 79 6.45 4.77 26.66
C ASN A 79 7.44 5.19 25.58
N LYS A 80 8.67 5.44 26.07
CA LYS A 80 9.90 5.50 25.28
C LYS A 80 10.23 4.09 24.82
N MET A 81 9.49 3.63 23.81
CA MET A 81 9.65 2.31 23.19
C MET A 81 10.80 2.35 22.19
N GLU A 82 11.66 1.34 22.17
CA GLU A 82 12.66 1.17 21.11
C GLU A 82 11.96 0.89 19.76
N ASP A 83 12.55 1.35 18.67
CA ASP A 83 11.93 1.29 17.34
C ASP A 83 11.65 -0.16 16.91
N ASP A 84 12.51 -1.11 17.24
CA ASP A 84 12.33 -2.54 16.93
C ASP A 84 11.06 -3.11 17.57
N PHE A 85 10.85 -2.86 18.87
CA PHE A 85 9.65 -3.35 19.57
C PHE A 85 8.37 -2.67 19.08
N LEU A 86 8.46 -1.41 18.68
CA LEU A 86 7.33 -0.71 18.06
C LEU A 86 6.97 -1.32 16.70
N ASP A 87 7.96 -1.64 15.88
CA ASP A 87 7.75 -2.25 14.56
C ASP A 87 7.06 -3.61 14.69
N ASP A 88 7.52 -4.45 15.62
CA ASP A 88 6.89 -5.75 15.96
C ASP A 88 5.41 -5.57 16.34
N LEU A 89 5.10 -4.58 17.19
CA LEU A 89 3.72 -4.30 17.61
C LEU A 89 2.86 -3.73 16.48
N MET A 90 3.45 -2.94 15.57
CA MET A 90 2.75 -2.42 14.40
C MET A 90 2.35 -3.54 13.45
N VAL A 91 3.23 -4.53 13.23
CA VAL A 91 2.92 -5.72 12.43
C VAL A 91 1.76 -6.49 13.03
N LEU A 92 1.79 -6.77 14.34
CA LEU A 92 0.68 -7.46 15.02
C LEU A 92 -0.65 -6.69 14.95
N TYR A 93 -0.60 -5.36 14.98
CA TYR A 93 -1.80 -4.53 14.93
C TYR A 93 -2.37 -4.40 13.51
N ILE A 94 -1.52 -4.29 12.49
CA ILE A 94 -1.94 -4.25 11.08
C ILE A 94 -2.52 -5.61 10.68
N GLU A 95 -1.82 -6.69 11.02
CA GLU A 95 -2.19 -8.07 10.72
C GLU A 95 -3.05 -8.69 11.84
N LYS A 96 -3.88 -7.88 12.49
CA LYS A 96 -4.65 -8.31 13.66
C LYS A 96 -5.52 -9.54 13.38
N GLU A 97 -6.08 -9.67 12.18
CA GLU A 97 -6.89 -10.83 11.79
C GLU A 97 -6.11 -12.15 11.79
N PHE A 98 -4.79 -12.09 11.57
CA PHE A 98 -3.89 -13.23 11.69
C PHE A 98 -3.39 -13.39 13.12
N ALA A 99 -3.04 -12.29 13.78
CA ALA A 99 -2.59 -12.30 15.17
C ALA A 99 -3.67 -12.87 16.11
N ASP A 100 -4.94 -12.56 15.89
CA ASP A 100 -6.07 -13.07 16.67
C ASP A 100 -6.26 -14.60 16.49
N ARG A 101 -5.63 -15.22 15.49
CA ARG A 101 -5.63 -16.70 15.29
C ARG A 101 -4.49 -17.39 16.02
N ILE A 102 -3.52 -16.62 16.52
CA ILE A 102 -2.40 -17.15 17.29
C ILE A 102 -2.88 -17.31 18.73
N ASP A 103 -2.78 -18.53 19.25
CA ASP A 103 -3.15 -18.82 20.62
C ASP A 103 -2.03 -18.39 21.58
N ASN A 104 -2.35 -17.56 22.56
CA ASN A 104 -1.36 -17.04 23.50
C ASN A 104 -0.75 -18.16 24.35
N ASP A 105 -1.52 -19.17 24.73
CA ASP A 105 -1.02 -20.28 25.55
C ASP A 105 0.01 -21.10 24.76
N SER A 106 -0.25 -21.33 23.47
CA SER A 106 0.72 -21.96 22.56
C SER A 106 2.03 -21.17 22.48
N VAL A 107 1.96 -19.83 22.33
CA VAL A 107 3.15 -18.96 22.27
C VAL A 107 3.94 -19.00 23.59
N ILE A 108 3.25 -18.95 24.73
CA ILE A 108 3.88 -19.03 26.05
C ILE A 108 4.60 -20.38 26.20
N SER A 109 3.94 -21.48 25.85
CA SER A 109 4.53 -22.82 25.96
C SER A 109 5.76 -23.00 25.06
N GLU A 110 5.73 -22.49 23.82
CA GLU A 110 6.88 -22.52 22.92
C GLU A 110 8.02 -21.65 23.45
N PHE A 111 7.69 -20.48 24.00
CA PHE A 111 8.68 -19.61 24.61
C PHE A 111 9.37 -20.26 25.82
N GLU A 112 8.63 -20.96 26.67
CA GLU A 112 9.19 -21.73 27.79
C GLU A 112 10.12 -22.86 27.33
N VAL A 113 9.75 -23.57 26.26
CA VAL A 113 10.57 -24.63 25.64
C VAL A 113 11.85 -24.07 25.01
N SER A 114 11.82 -22.82 24.52
CA SER A 114 12.99 -22.14 23.92
C SER A 114 14.12 -21.84 24.92
N GLY A 115 13.94 -22.15 26.21
CA GLY A 115 14.97 -22.10 27.25
C GLY A 115 14.98 -20.78 28.04
N PRO A 116 15.64 -20.75 29.22
CA PRO A 116 15.59 -19.59 30.11
C PRO A 116 16.42 -18.43 29.56
N ARG A 117 15.81 -17.54 28.78
CA ARG A 117 16.36 -16.21 28.47
C ARG A 117 16.37 -15.38 29.75
N ARG A 118 17.47 -15.47 30.52
CA ARG A 118 17.76 -14.51 31.59
C ARG A 118 18.08 -13.16 30.95
N VAL A 119 17.09 -12.27 30.86
CA VAL A 119 17.37 -10.84 30.69
C VAL A 119 18.16 -10.43 31.93
N ARG A 120 19.47 -10.26 31.78
CA ARG A 120 20.31 -9.69 32.84
C ARG A 120 19.99 -8.20 32.88
N PHE A 121 19.15 -7.81 33.82
CA PHE A 121 19.10 -6.42 34.24
C PHE A 121 20.42 -6.13 34.97
N SER A 122 21.27 -5.34 34.33
CA SER A 122 22.44 -4.70 34.95
C SER A 122 22.05 -3.32 35.48
#